data_AF-A0A914NCR4-F1
#
_entry.id   AF-A0A914NCR4-F1
#
_cell.length_a   1.000
_cell.length_b   1.000
_cell.length_c   1.000
_cell.angle_alpha   90.00
_cell.angle_beta   90.00
_cell.angle_gamma   90.00
#
_symmetry.space_group_name_H-M   'P 1'
#
loop_
_entity.id
_entity.type
_entity.pdbx_description
1 polymer ?
#
loop_
_entity_poly.entity_id
_entity_poly.type
_entity_poly.pdbx_seq_one_letter_code
_entity_poly.pdbx_strand_id
1 'polypeptide(L)'
;MTKLRKTNSSLHINNARIAGLYDLEHTIGKGHFAVVKLARHVFTGEKVAAKVIDKTRLDPVSTSHMMQEVRCMKLVQHPNVVRLYGMLV
;
A
#
# COMPACT_ATOMS: atom_id res chain seq x y z
N MET A 1 -5.30 2.97 -44.32
CA MET A 1 -4.06 3.02 -43.51
C MET A 1 -4.39 3.71 -42.20
N THR A 2 -4.27 2.96 -41.11
CA THR A 2 -5.12 3.07 -39.92
C THR A 2 -4.70 4.20 -38.98
N LYS A 3 -5.72 4.82 -38.38
CA LYS A 3 -5.72 6.06 -37.61
C LYS A 3 -5.03 5.93 -36.24
N LEU A 4 -4.48 7.05 -35.81
CA LEU A 4 -3.69 7.36 -34.60
C LEU A 4 -4.04 6.61 -33.30
N ARG A 5 -2.97 6.15 -32.65
CA ARG A 5 -2.84 5.67 -31.27
C ARG A 5 -2.97 6.84 -30.28
N LYS A 6 -4.05 6.87 -29.49
CA LYS A 6 -4.11 7.58 -28.20
C LYS A 6 -4.99 6.80 -27.23
N THR A 7 -4.37 5.98 -26.38
CA THR A 7 -4.99 5.55 -25.13
C THR A 7 -4.27 6.26 -24.00
N ASN A 8 -4.83 7.41 -23.59
CA ASN A 8 -4.59 7.99 -22.28
C ASN A 8 -5.14 7.01 -21.24
N SER A 9 -4.33 6.04 -20.79
CA SER A 9 -4.67 5.24 -19.62
C SER A 9 -4.14 5.97 -18.40
N SER A 10 -4.98 6.84 -17.82
CA SER A 10 -4.89 7.13 -16.40
C SER A 10 -4.86 5.79 -15.67
N LEU A 11 -3.77 5.53 -14.92
CA LEU A 11 -3.57 4.31 -14.16
C LEU A 11 -4.69 4.17 -13.11
N HIS A 12 -5.79 3.52 -13.47
CA HIS A 12 -6.75 3.06 -12.49
C HIS A 12 -6.10 1.92 -11.70
N ILE A 13 -5.57 2.24 -10.51
CA ILE A 13 -5.03 1.32 -9.50
C ILE A 13 -6.17 0.48 -8.88
N ASN A 14 -7.07 -0.06 -9.70
CA ASN A 14 -8.22 -0.82 -9.22
C ASN A 14 -7.94 -2.33 -9.15
N ASN A 15 -6.86 -2.82 -9.77
CA ASN A 15 -6.51 -4.26 -9.83
C ASN A 15 -4.98 -4.51 -9.78
N ALA A 16 -4.24 -3.72 -9.01
CA ALA A 16 -2.81 -3.97 -8.84
C ALA A 16 -2.61 -5.11 -7.84
N ARG A 17 -2.07 -6.24 -8.31
CA ARG A 17 -1.72 -7.37 -7.45
C ARG A 17 -0.34 -7.13 -6.86
N ILE A 18 -0.27 -7.02 -5.54
CA ILE A 18 0.97 -6.79 -4.82
C ILE A 18 1.68 -8.12 -4.61
N ALA A 19 2.90 -8.23 -5.16
CA ALA A 19 3.79 -9.39 -5.00
C ALA A 19 3.13 -10.75 -5.33
N GLY A 20 2.05 -10.77 -6.13
CA GLY A 20 1.26 -11.97 -6.39
C GLY A 20 0.40 -12.47 -5.23
N LEU A 21 0.56 -11.92 -4.02
CA LEU A 21 -0.06 -12.41 -2.78
C LEU A 21 -1.32 -11.64 -2.37
N TYR A 22 -1.43 -10.38 -2.74
CA TYR A 22 -2.57 -9.53 -2.34
C TYR A 22 -3.20 -8.84 -3.53
N ASP A 23 -4.52 -8.91 -3.64
CA ASP A 23 -5.30 -8.10 -4.57
C ASP A 23 -5.62 -6.76 -3.89
N LEU A 24 -5.11 -5.64 -4.44
CA LEU A 24 -5.53 -4.31 -3.98
C LEU A 24 -6.94 -3.99 -4.46
N GLU A 25 -7.75 -3.50 -3.53
CA GLU A 25 -9.09 -3.04 -3.79
C GLU A 25 -9.15 -1.49 -3.71
N HIS A 26 -10.30 -0.98 -3.26
CA HIS A 26 -10.57 0.44 -3.15
C HIS A 26 -9.82 1.11 -1.99
N THR A 27 -9.70 2.43 -2.08
CA THR A 27 -9.09 3.27 -1.04
C THR A 27 -10.03 3.37 0.16
N ILE A 28 -9.51 3.10 1.35
CA ILE A 28 -10.22 3.23 2.63
C ILE A 28 -9.74 4.42 3.46
N GLY A 29 -8.61 5.03 3.09
CA GLY A 29 -8.10 6.23 3.76
C GLY A 29 -7.07 6.97 2.94
N LYS A 30 -6.93 8.28 3.19
CA LYS A 30 -5.91 9.14 2.59
C LYS A 30 -5.24 9.95 3.68
N GLY A 31 -3.92 9.94 3.70
CA GLY A 31 -3.08 10.78 4.52
C GLY A 31 -2.18 11.67 3.66
N HIS A 32 -1.31 12.43 4.32
CA HIS A 32 -0.46 13.41 3.64
C HIS A 32 0.51 12.76 2.62
N PHE A 33 1.20 11.71 3.04
CA PHE A 33 2.21 10.98 2.24
C PHE A 33 1.78 9.56 1.85
N ALA A 34 0.55 9.17 2.20
CA ALA A 34 0.13 7.79 2.08
C ALA A 34 -1.35 7.68 1.67
N VAL A 35 -1.66 6.61 0.96
CA VAL A 35 -3.03 6.18 0.68
C VAL A 35 -3.19 4.79 1.27
N VAL A 36 -4.24 4.58 2.04
CA VAL A 36 -4.58 3.27 2.61
C VAL A 36 -5.61 2.62 1.71
N LYS A 37 -5.29 1.44 1.18
CA LYS A 37 -6.19 0.61 0.38
C LYS A 37 -6.60 -0.63 1.16
N LEU A 38 -7.85 -1.06 0.98
CA LEU A 38 -8.22 -2.42 1.33
C LEU A 38 -7.50 -3.37 0.38
N ALA A 39 -7.01 -4.48 0.90
CA ALA A 39 -6.41 -5.54 0.11
C ALA A 39 -6.88 -6.90 0.63
N ARG A 40 -6.90 -7.90 -0.25
CA ARG A 40 -7.30 -9.26 0.10
C ARG A 40 -6.16 -10.21 -0.20
N HIS A 41 -5.77 -11.01 0.79
CA HIS A 41 -4.80 -12.07 0.58
C HIS A 41 -5.42 -13.14 -0.33
N VAL A 42 -4.75 -13.47 -1.42
CA VAL A 42 -5.35 -14.26 -2.51
C VAL A 42 -5.67 -15.68 -2.06
N PHE A 43 -4.84 -16.27 -1.21
CA PHE A 43 -5.00 -17.68 -0.79
C PHE A 43 -5.90 -17.84 0.43
N THR A 44 -5.85 -16.93 1.40
CA THR A 44 -6.64 -17.05 2.65
C THR A 44 -7.96 -16.29 2.58
N GLY A 45 -8.11 -15.35 1.64
CA GLY A 45 -9.27 -14.47 1.57
C GLY A 45 -9.30 -13.39 2.65
N GLU A 46 -8.33 -13.35 3.55
CA GLU A 46 -8.26 -12.37 4.64
C GLU A 46 -8.08 -10.95 4.10
N LYS A 47 -8.84 -10.02 4.68
CA LYS A 47 -8.77 -8.59 4.36
C LYS A 47 -7.73 -7.90 5.22
N VAL A 48 -6.88 -7.10 4.59
CA VAL A 48 -5.83 -6.31 5.24
C VAL A 48 -5.83 -4.87 4.75
N ALA A 49 -5.27 -3.97 5.54
CA ALA A 49 -5.04 -2.59 5.13
C ALA A 49 -3.61 -2.43 4.57
N ALA A 50 -3.50 -1.97 3.33
CA ALA A 50 -2.22 -1.67 2.67
C ALA A 50 -1.99 -0.15 2.69
N LYS A 51 -1.07 0.32 3.55
CA LYS A 51 -0.60 1.71 3.58
C LYS A 51 0.44 1.90 2.47
N VAL A 52 0.00 2.41 1.32
CA VAL A 52 0.85 2.72 0.16
C VAL A 52 1.45 4.11 0.35
N ILE A 53 2.77 4.21 0.24
CA ILE A 53 3.53 5.43 0.54
C ILE A 53 4.29 5.86 -0.70
N ASP A 54 4.18 7.13 -1.06
CA ASP A 54 4.98 7.71 -2.12
C ASP A 54 6.32 8.20 -1.57
N LYS A 55 7.37 7.40 -1.79
CA LYS A 55 8.72 7.69 -1.29
C LYS A 55 9.34 8.95 -1.90
N THR A 56 8.88 9.39 -3.07
CA THR A 56 9.42 10.59 -3.75
C THR A 56 9.02 11.88 -3.04
N ARG A 57 7.97 11.82 -2.22
CA ARG A 57 7.41 12.96 -1.48
C ARG A 57 7.89 13.03 -0.03
N LEU A 58 8.81 12.16 0.37
CA LEU A 58 9.35 12.12 1.73
C LEU A 58 10.70 12.80 1.79
N ASP A 59 10.84 13.76 2.69
CA ASP A 59 12.14 14.28 3.10
C ASP A 59 12.87 13.25 4.01
N PRO A 60 14.18 13.43 4.27
CA PRO A 60 14.96 12.50 5.09
C PRO A 60 14.43 12.32 6.52
N VAL A 61 13.85 13.37 7.12
CA VAL A 61 13.28 13.31 8.48
C VAL A 61 12.00 12.48 8.47
N SER A 62 11.10 12.75 7.53
CA SER A 62 9.87 11.97 7.33
C SER A 62 10.15 10.49 7.05
N THR A 63 11.20 10.22 6.27
CA THR A 63 11.67 8.85 6.00
C THR A 63 12.17 8.16 7.27
N SER A 64 12.94 8.87 8.11
CA SER A 64 13.41 8.35 9.40
C SER A 64 12.25 8.02 10.34
N HIS A 65 11.26 8.91 10.46
CA HIS A 65 10.07 8.69 11.28
C HIS A 65 9.26 7.48 10.81
N MET A 66 9.08 7.33 9.50
CA MET A 66 8.42 6.15 8.92
C MET A 66 9.16 4.85 9.24
N MET A 67 10.48 4.84 9.13
CA MET A 67 11.27 3.66 9.49
C MET A 67 11.18 3.35 11.00
N GLN A 68 11.06 4.38 11.84
CA GLN A 68 10.80 4.20 13.26
C GLN A 68 9.42 3.60 13.52
N GLU A 69 8.36 4.06 12.84
CA GLU A 69 7.02 3.44 12.92
C GLU A 69 7.08 1.95 12.57
N VAL A 70 7.73 1.60 11.46
CA VAL A 70 7.91 0.21 11.04
C VAL A 70 8.66 -0.61 12.10
N ARG A 71 9.73 -0.07 12.68
CA ARG A 71 10.49 -0.75 13.75
C ARG A 71 9.60 -1.03 14.96
N CYS A 72 8.84 -0.04 15.42
CA CYS A 72 7.93 -0.20 16.55
C CYS A 72 6.87 -1.27 16.25
N MET A 73 6.24 -1.23 15.08
CA MET A 73 5.21 -2.22 14.71
C MET A 73 5.74 -3.65 14.58
N LYS A 74 7.02 -3.84 14.23
CA LYS A 74 7.65 -5.18 14.20
C LYS A 74 7.85 -5.79 15.58
N LEU A 75 7.96 -4.96 16.63
CA LEU A 75 8.22 -5.41 17.99
C LEU A 75 6.94 -5.69 18.79
N VAL A 76 5.79 -5.19 18.34
CA VAL A 76 4.52 -5.30 19.06
C VAL A 76 3.63 -6.36 18.44
N GLN A 77 3.27 -7.37 19.25
CA GLN A 77 2.27 -8.37 18.92
C GLN A 77 1.28 -8.49 20.08
N HIS A 78 0.14 -7.81 19.95
CA HIS A 78 -0.87 -7.74 21.00
C HIS A 78 -2.27 -7.75 20.37
N PRO A 79 -3.27 -8.43 20.96
CA PRO A 79 -4.62 -8.54 20.38
C PRO A 79 -5.29 -7.18 20.11
N ASN A 80 -4.97 -6.16 20.91
CA ASN A 80 -5.55 -4.82 20.79
C ASN A 80 -4.64 -3.80 20.06
N VAL A 81 -3.56 -4.25 19.43
CA VAL A 81 -2.66 -3.37 18.65
C VAL A 81 -2.57 -3.89 17.23
N VAL A 82 -2.66 -2.98 16.25
CA VAL A 82 -2.56 -3.32 14.83
C VAL A 82 -1.22 -3.99 14.54
N ARG A 83 -1.28 -5.16 13.91
CA ARG A 83 -0.10 -5.96 13.55
C ARG A 83 0.40 -5.60 12.15
N LEU A 84 1.72 -5.49 12.00
CA LEU A 84 2.37 -5.45 10.70
C LEU A 84 2.58 -6.88 10.17
N TYR A 85 1.92 -7.23 9.07
CA TYR A 85 2.08 -8.54 8.43
C TYR A 85 3.29 -8.61 7.48
N GLY A 86 3.66 -7.49 6.88
CA GLY A 86 4.76 -7.43 5.94
C GLY A 86 5.07 -6.00 5.54
N MET A 87 6.27 -5.81 5.00
CA MET A 87 6.71 -4.55 4.41
C MET A 87 7.28 -4.85 3.02
N LEU A 88 6.89 -4.05 2.05
CA LEU A 88 7.37 -4.11 0.68
C LEU A 88 8.08 -2.81 0.38
N VAL A 89 9.25 -2.91 -0.26
CA VAL A 89 10.14 -1.77 -0.53
C VAL A 89 10.27 -1.51 -2.01
#